data_AF-A0A2N2WS58-F1
#
_entry.id   AF-A0A2N2WS58-F1
#
_cell.length_a   1.000
_cell.length_b   1.000
_cell.length_c   1.000
_cell.angle_alpha   90.00
_cell.angle_beta   90.00
_cell.angle_gamma   90.00
#
_symmetry.space_group_name_H-M   'P 1'
#
loop_
_entity.id
_entity.type
_entity.pdbx_description
1 polymer ?
#
loop_
_entity_poly.entity_id
_entity_poly.type
_entity_poly.pdbx_seq_one_letter_code
_entity_poly.pdbx_strand_id
1 'polypeptide(L)'
;MAGQDDFETEVRWAVRWQMQNYPKSRLTDLYKNFFQDKFGPGHLLKDTAAAGRYLREELTQVRGKSQVQMAEKTGWEGRFLRVDLSIIKLKMVSYSDFFAAFVSSISDAPQPDIESWRDEWKEIEKIIHTLYPRLLYFEDDSKAIDKLLSNGEYVVHHSETYIKYHNPHYRLIEASIFEELMRDAIIGY
;
A
#
# COMPACT_ATOMS: atom_id res chain seq x y z
N MET A 1 -19.73 -9.90 -8.16
CA MET A 1 -19.47 -8.85 -9.16
C MET A 1 -19.85 -7.54 -8.50
N ALA A 2 -18.86 -6.78 -8.04
CA ALA A 2 -19.06 -5.39 -7.63
C ALA A 2 -19.58 -4.62 -8.86
N GLY A 3 -20.67 -3.87 -8.71
CA GLY A 3 -21.19 -3.03 -9.78
C GLY A 3 -20.29 -1.81 -10.00
N GLN A 4 -20.46 -1.11 -11.13
CA GLN A 4 -19.72 0.13 -11.40
C GLN A 4 -19.90 1.19 -10.29
N ASP A 5 -21.08 1.22 -9.66
CA ASP A 5 -21.37 2.08 -8.50
C ASP A 5 -20.52 1.75 -7.26
N ASP A 6 -20.14 0.48 -7.08
CA ASP A 6 -19.31 0.02 -5.95
C ASP A 6 -17.85 0.45 -6.15
N PHE A 7 -17.32 0.29 -7.37
CA PHE A 7 -15.98 0.73 -7.75
C PHE A 7 -15.78 2.23 -7.48
N GLU A 8 -16.63 3.09 -8.03
CA GLU A 8 -16.47 4.54 -7.85
C GLU A 8 -16.63 4.93 -6.38
N THR A 9 -17.56 4.30 -5.65
CA THR A 9 -17.76 4.56 -4.22
C THR A 9 -16.52 4.23 -3.40
N GLU A 10 -15.94 3.05 -3.59
CA GLU A 10 -14.74 2.59 -2.87
C GLU A 10 -13.50 3.41 -3.25
N VAL A 11 -13.33 3.76 -4.53
CA VAL A 11 -12.25 4.67 -4.96
C VAL A 11 -12.40 6.02 -4.28
N ARG A 12 -13.60 6.62 -4.29
CA ARG A 12 -13.84 7.91 -3.62
C ARG A 12 -13.55 7.85 -2.13
N TRP A 13 -13.93 6.74 -1.47
CA TRP A 13 -13.62 6.51 -0.06
C TRP A 13 -12.11 6.45 0.16
N ALA A 14 -11.39 5.63 -0.60
CA ALA A 14 -9.95 5.43 -0.45
C ALA A 14 -9.15 6.74 -0.65
N VAL A 15 -9.51 7.52 -1.68
CA VAL A 15 -8.88 8.83 -1.95
C VAL A 15 -9.15 9.79 -0.78
N ARG A 16 -10.41 9.93 -0.35
CA ARG A 16 -10.76 10.84 0.76
C ARG A 16 -10.07 10.46 2.04
N TRP A 17 -10.05 9.17 2.36
CA TRP A 17 -9.40 8.63 3.54
C TRP A 17 -7.90 8.94 3.54
N GLN A 18 -7.21 8.70 2.40
CA GLN A 18 -5.79 9.01 2.28
C GLN A 18 -5.52 10.51 2.37
N MET A 19 -6.32 11.34 1.70
CA MET A 19 -6.13 12.80 1.73
C MET A 19 -6.45 13.43 3.09
N GLN A 20 -7.35 12.82 3.87
CA GLN A 20 -7.67 13.25 5.23
C GLN A 20 -6.53 12.94 6.22
N ASN A 21 -5.97 11.73 6.13
CA ASN A 21 -4.96 11.23 7.08
C ASN A 21 -3.53 11.56 6.67
N TYR A 22 -3.28 11.72 5.36
CA TYR A 22 -1.99 12.04 4.76
C TYR A 22 -2.14 13.22 3.80
N PRO A 23 -2.47 14.44 4.28
CA PRO A 23 -2.81 15.61 3.46
C PRO A 23 -1.62 16.15 2.62
N LYS A 24 -0.42 15.61 2.80
CA LYS A 24 0.77 15.89 2.00
C LYS A 24 1.01 14.87 0.88
N SER A 25 0.04 13.97 0.66
CA SER A 25 0.04 13.03 -0.46
C SER A 25 -0.03 13.77 -1.80
N ARG A 26 0.75 13.29 -2.75
CA ARG A 26 0.69 13.64 -4.16
C ARG A 26 -0.09 12.58 -4.95
N LEU A 27 -0.33 12.82 -6.24
CA LEU A 27 -0.98 11.83 -7.10
C LEU A 27 -0.16 10.53 -7.15
N THR A 28 1.18 10.61 -7.12
CA THR A 28 2.03 9.41 -7.02
C THR A 28 1.82 8.58 -5.74
N ASP A 29 1.44 9.21 -4.63
CA ASP A 29 1.19 8.50 -3.37
C ASP A 29 -0.19 7.84 -3.37
N LEU A 30 -1.17 8.47 -4.03
CA LEU A 30 -2.47 7.88 -4.32
C LEU A 30 -2.32 6.71 -5.29
N TYR A 31 -1.59 6.88 -6.40
CA TYR A 31 -1.24 5.81 -7.33
C TYR A 31 -0.62 4.63 -6.59
N LYS A 32 0.39 4.90 -5.74
CA LYS A 32 1.05 3.85 -4.97
C LYS A 32 0.06 3.09 -4.08
N ASN A 33 -0.93 3.78 -3.51
CA ASN A 33 -1.96 3.14 -2.69
C ASN A 33 -2.79 2.13 -3.49
N PHE A 34 -3.32 2.52 -4.65
CA PHE A 34 -4.10 1.62 -5.50
C PHE A 34 -3.22 0.52 -6.14
N PHE A 35 -2.00 0.87 -6.55
CA PHE A 35 -1.02 -0.08 -7.05
C PHE A 35 -0.71 -1.18 -6.03
N GLN A 36 -0.51 -0.83 -4.75
CA GLN A 36 -0.22 -1.81 -3.72
C GLN A 36 -1.38 -2.76 -3.43
N ASP A 37 -2.62 -2.28 -3.61
CA ASP A 37 -3.82 -3.12 -3.53
C ASP A 37 -3.89 -4.13 -4.69
N LYS A 38 -3.53 -3.66 -5.89
CA LYS A 38 -3.64 -4.48 -7.10
C LYS A 38 -2.50 -5.50 -7.24
N PHE A 39 -1.27 -5.12 -6.90
CA PHE A 39 -0.07 -5.93 -7.14
C PHE A 39 0.52 -6.54 -5.87
N GLY A 40 0.14 -6.05 -4.69
CA GLY A 40 0.72 -6.50 -3.43
C GLY A 40 2.25 -6.31 -3.34
N PRO A 41 2.91 -7.07 -2.45
CA PRO A 41 4.36 -6.98 -2.26
C PRO A 41 5.17 -7.87 -3.22
N GLY A 42 4.56 -8.52 -4.20
CA GLY A 42 5.21 -9.52 -5.09
C GLY A 42 6.45 -9.00 -5.83
N HIS A 43 6.51 -7.71 -6.09
CA HIS A 43 7.65 -7.05 -6.77
C HIS A 43 8.86 -6.80 -5.85
N LEU A 44 8.74 -7.00 -4.53
CA LEU A 44 9.75 -6.55 -3.55
C LEU A 44 10.92 -7.52 -3.35
N LEU A 45 10.74 -8.83 -3.53
CA LEU A 45 11.76 -9.82 -3.14
C LEU A 45 12.14 -10.78 -4.27
N LYS A 46 13.39 -10.69 -4.71
CA LYS A 46 14.08 -11.79 -5.43
C LYS A 46 14.85 -12.72 -4.49
N ASP A 47 15.12 -12.28 -3.24
CA ASP A 47 15.89 -13.00 -2.22
C ASP A 47 15.25 -12.82 -0.82
N THR A 48 14.64 -13.88 -0.30
CA THR A 48 13.94 -13.90 1.00
C THR A 48 14.89 -13.82 2.19
N ALA A 49 16.14 -14.28 2.07
CA ALA A 49 17.12 -14.20 3.15
C ALA A 49 17.62 -12.76 3.35
N ALA A 50 17.77 -12.00 2.26
CA ALA A 50 18.06 -10.57 2.32
C ALA A 50 16.90 -9.78 2.96
N ALA A 51 15.66 -10.15 2.66
CA ALA A 51 14.45 -9.50 3.20
C ALA A 51 14.40 -9.48 4.73
N GLY A 52 14.74 -10.60 5.37
CA GLY A 52 14.74 -10.71 6.83
C GLY A 52 15.77 -9.79 7.48
N ARG A 53 16.96 -9.64 6.87
CA ARG A 53 17.99 -8.71 7.35
C ARG A 53 17.53 -7.27 7.23
N TYR A 54 17.01 -6.86 6.07
CA TYR A 54 16.50 -5.51 5.86
C TYR A 54 15.35 -5.15 6.80
N LEU A 55 14.42 -6.09 7.05
CA LEU A 55 13.33 -5.84 7.99
C LEU A 55 13.85 -5.66 9.43
N ARG A 56 14.84 -6.45 9.86
CA ARG A 56 15.46 -6.27 11.20
C ARG A 56 16.16 -4.92 11.32
N GLU A 57 16.91 -4.53 10.29
CA GLU A 57 17.59 -3.23 10.25
C GLU A 57 16.57 -2.08 10.31
N GLU A 58 15.50 -2.13 9.52
CA GLU A 58 14.45 -1.11 9.55
C GLU A 58 13.75 -1.04 10.91
N LEU A 59 13.49 -2.19 11.55
CA LEU A 59 12.93 -2.24 12.91
C LEU A 59 13.81 -1.53 13.95
N THR A 60 15.11 -1.33 13.70
CA THR A 60 15.95 -0.51 14.59
C THR A 60 15.65 0.98 14.50
N GLN A 61 15.04 1.42 13.39
CA GLN A 61 14.69 2.81 13.12
C GLN A 61 13.25 3.14 13.53
N VAL A 62 12.37 2.15 13.68
CA VAL A 62 11.00 2.33 14.17
C VAL A 62 11.02 2.91 15.60
N ARG A 63 10.48 4.13 15.75
CA ARG A 63 10.35 4.85 17.03
C ARG A 63 8.94 4.85 17.61
N GLY A 64 7.97 4.46 16.80
CA GLY A 64 6.55 4.47 17.11
C GLY A 64 5.78 4.17 15.85
N LYS A 65 4.48 4.45 15.90
CA LYS A 65 3.60 4.27 14.76
C LYS A 65 3.95 5.26 13.65
N SER A 66 4.04 4.77 12.43
CA SER A 66 4.26 5.55 11.20
C SER A 66 2.99 5.74 10.37
N GLN A 67 1.94 4.97 10.67
CA GLN A 67 0.64 5.01 10.04
C GLN A 67 -0.43 5.58 11.01
N VAL A 68 -1.61 5.94 10.52
CA VAL A 68 -2.75 6.36 11.35
C VAL A 68 -3.44 5.18 12.02
N GLN A 69 -3.45 3.99 11.41
CA GLN A 69 -3.94 2.73 11.96
C GLN A 69 -2.82 1.66 11.99
N MET A 70 -3.01 0.59 12.75
CA MET A 70 -2.02 -0.50 12.81
C MET A 70 -1.99 -1.30 11.50
N ALA A 71 -3.14 -1.38 10.82
CA ALA A 71 -3.27 -1.90 9.49
C ALA A 71 -4.23 -0.99 8.71
N GLU A 72 -3.84 -0.55 7.52
CA GLU A 72 -4.61 0.37 6.69
C GLU A 72 -4.94 -0.29 5.35
N LYS A 73 -6.22 -0.32 4.99
CA LYS A 73 -6.69 -0.82 3.68
C LYS A 73 -6.01 -0.04 2.55
N THR A 74 -5.45 -0.76 1.58
CA THR A 74 -4.99 -0.16 0.32
C THR A 74 -6.08 -0.16 -0.73
N GLY A 75 -6.00 0.80 -1.66
CA GLY A 75 -6.85 0.85 -2.85
C GLY A 75 -8.35 0.72 -2.60
N TRP A 76 -9.06 0.16 -3.57
CA TRP A 76 -10.51 0.03 -3.55
C TRP A 76 -10.96 -1.42 -3.29
N GLU A 77 -10.19 -2.42 -3.73
CA GLU A 77 -10.48 -3.84 -3.51
C GLU A 77 -10.21 -4.23 -2.05
N GLY A 78 -9.17 -3.64 -1.44
CA GLY A 78 -8.78 -3.92 -0.06
C GLY A 78 -8.18 -5.29 0.14
N ARG A 79 -7.53 -5.82 -0.89
CA ARG A 79 -6.85 -7.10 -0.87
C ARG A 79 -5.60 -7.07 0.01
N PHE A 80 -4.93 -5.92 0.07
CA PHE A 80 -3.76 -5.74 0.91
C PHE A 80 -3.96 -4.65 1.95
N LEU A 81 -3.22 -4.78 3.04
CA LEU A 81 -3.15 -3.83 4.13
C LEU A 81 -1.72 -3.33 4.28
N ARG A 82 -1.53 -2.03 4.51
CA ARG A 82 -0.28 -1.48 5.04
C ARG A 82 -0.25 -1.73 6.54
N VAL A 83 0.49 -2.77 6.94
CA VAL A 83 0.63 -3.16 8.36
C VAL A 83 1.87 -2.49 8.94
N ASP A 84 1.64 -1.63 9.94
CA ASP A 84 2.66 -0.81 10.58
C ASP A 84 3.63 -1.67 11.40
N LEU A 85 4.93 -1.46 11.22
CA LEU A 85 5.97 -2.26 11.88
C LEU A 85 6.01 -2.08 13.41
N SER A 86 5.38 -1.03 13.95
CA SER A 86 5.29 -0.84 15.39
C SER A 86 4.53 -1.95 16.10
N ILE A 87 3.67 -2.73 15.42
CA ILE A 87 2.95 -3.85 16.06
C ILE A 87 3.89 -4.92 16.63
N ILE A 88 5.06 -5.09 16.01
CA ILE A 88 6.13 -5.98 16.50
C ILE A 88 6.75 -5.39 17.78
N LYS A 89 7.00 -4.07 17.81
CA LYS A 89 7.57 -3.38 18.98
C LYS A 89 6.61 -3.35 20.16
N LEU A 90 5.31 -3.24 19.87
CA LEU A 90 4.23 -3.30 20.84
C LEU A 90 3.94 -4.74 21.31
N LYS A 91 4.66 -5.74 20.80
CA LYS A 91 4.50 -7.18 21.12
C LYS A 91 3.08 -7.69 20.85
N MET A 92 2.39 -7.08 19.91
CA MET A 92 1.10 -7.57 19.44
C MET A 92 1.27 -8.85 18.62
N VAL A 93 2.37 -8.94 17.87
CA VAL A 93 2.78 -10.12 17.11
C VAL A 93 4.28 -10.33 17.28
N SER A 94 4.74 -11.57 17.16
CA SER A 94 6.18 -11.83 17.15
C SER A 94 6.81 -11.42 15.81
N TYR A 95 8.13 -11.22 15.80
CA TYR A 95 8.86 -10.96 14.55
C TYR A 95 8.74 -12.13 13.57
N SER A 96 8.80 -13.37 14.06
CA SER A 96 8.75 -14.56 13.21
C SER A 96 7.40 -14.67 12.52
N ASP A 97 6.30 -14.45 13.25
CA ASP A 97 4.95 -14.60 12.71
C ASP A 97 4.64 -13.48 11.71
N PHE A 98 5.02 -12.24 12.04
CA PHE A 98 4.91 -11.12 11.11
C PHE A 98 5.71 -11.37 9.82
N PHE A 99 6.96 -11.84 9.95
CA PHE A 99 7.81 -12.11 8.79
C PHE A 99 7.27 -13.25 7.93
N ALA A 100 6.73 -14.31 8.55
CA ALA A 100 6.05 -15.39 7.84
C ALA A 100 4.83 -14.88 7.07
N ALA A 101 3.96 -14.10 7.71
CA ALA A 101 2.80 -13.47 7.07
C ALA A 101 3.19 -12.58 5.87
N PHE A 102 4.26 -11.78 6.04
CA PHE A 102 4.81 -10.96 4.96
C PHE A 102 5.32 -11.80 3.78
N VAL A 103 6.07 -12.89 4.03
CA VAL A 103 6.58 -13.78 2.98
C VAL A 103 5.46 -14.53 2.26
N SER A 104 4.44 -14.99 2.99
CA SER A 104 3.25 -15.61 2.39
C SER A 104 2.53 -14.61 1.46
N SER A 105 2.34 -13.37 1.91
CA SER A 105 1.71 -12.30 1.11
C SER A 105 2.48 -11.96 -0.17
N ILE A 106 3.78 -12.24 -0.24
CA ILE A 106 4.59 -12.09 -1.46
C ILE A 106 4.38 -13.25 -2.41
N SER A 107 4.34 -14.46 -1.87
CA SER A 107 4.19 -15.70 -2.64
C SER A 107 2.84 -15.76 -3.35
N ASP A 108 1.80 -15.25 -2.68
CA ASP A 108 0.41 -15.23 -3.17
C ASP A 108 0.03 -13.91 -3.87
N ALA A 109 1.01 -13.02 -4.07
CA ALA A 109 0.78 -11.74 -4.71
C ALA A 109 0.36 -11.96 -6.17
N PRO A 110 -0.72 -11.29 -6.62
CA PRO A 110 -1.16 -11.38 -8.00
C PRO A 110 -0.10 -10.83 -8.96
N GLN A 111 -0.19 -11.24 -10.22
CA GLN A 111 0.55 -10.65 -11.34
C GLN A 111 -0.45 -10.04 -12.32
N PRO A 112 -1.08 -8.90 -11.98
CA PRO A 112 -2.01 -8.22 -12.88
C PRO A 112 -1.32 -7.86 -14.19
N ASP A 113 -2.08 -7.92 -15.27
CA ASP A 113 -1.66 -7.38 -16.56
C ASP A 113 -1.55 -5.84 -16.52
N ILE A 114 -0.50 -5.32 -17.14
CA ILE A 114 -0.16 -3.89 -17.10
C ILE A 114 -1.14 -3.07 -17.93
N GLU A 115 -1.64 -3.59 -19.06
CA GLU A 115 -2.62 -2.89 -19.88
C GLU A 115 -3.93 -2.71 -19.12
N SER A 116 -4.41 -3.79 -18.50
CA SER A 116 -5.59 -3.80 -17.64
C SER A 116 -5.45 -2.83 -16.47
N TRP A 117 -4.27 -2.81 -15.82
CA TRP A 117 -3.98 -1.85 -14.75
C TRP A 117 -3.97 -0.40 -15.23
N ARG A 118 -3.40 -0.13 -16.41
CA ARG A 118 -3.37 1.21 -16.99
C ARG A 118 -4.77 1.75 -17.24
N ASP A 119 -5.68 0.91 -17.71
CA ASP A 119 -7.07 1.33 -17.95
C ASP A 119 -7.82 1.56 -16.63
N GLU A 120 -7.67 0.68 -15.63
CA GLU A 120 -8.23 0.90 -14.30
C GLU A 120 -7.68 2.18 -13.64
N TRP A 121 -6.37 2.40 -13.74
CA TRP A 121 -5.72 3.61 -13.21
C TRP A 121 -6.27 4.89 -13.84
N LYS A 122 -6.51 4.91 -15.16
CA LYS A 122 -7.11 6.09 -15.81
C LYS A 122 -8.49 6.43 -15.25
N GLU A 123 -9.31 5.43 -14.92
CA GLU A 123 -10.60 5.68 -14.29
C GLU A 123 -10.44 6.18 -12.84
N ILE A 124 -9.53 5.61 -12.07
CA ILE A 124 -9.18 6.09 -10.72
C ILE A 124 -8.69 7.54 -10.76
N GLU A 125 -7.79 7.86 -11.68
CA GLU A 125 -7.21 9.20 -11.85
C GLU A 125 -8.27 10.25 -12.20
N LYS A 126 -9.23 9.92 -13.08
CA LYS A 126 -10.38 10.81 -13.37
C LYS A 126 -11.21 11.12 -12.11
N ILE A 127 -11.45 10.11 -11.27
CA ILE A 127 -12.17 10.28 -10.00
C ILE A 127 -11.36 11.17 -9.06
N ILE A 128 -10.04 10.94 -8.95
CA ILE A 128 -9.14 11.78 -8.13
C ILE A 128 -9.18 13.23 -8.61
N HIS A 129 -9.09 13.47 -9.92
CA HIS A 129 -9.12 14.82 -10.50
C HIS A 129 -10.44 15.53 -10.20
N THR A 130 -11.56 14.80 -10.25
CA THR A 130 -12.89 15.34 -9.91
C THR A 130 -13.00 15.70 -8.42
N LEU A 131 -12.46 14.87 -7.52
CA LEU A 131 -12.48 15.12 -6.08
C LEU A 131 -11.51 16.24 -5.65
N TYR A 132 -10.33 16.29 -6.28
CA TYR A 132 -9.24 17.18 -5.92
C TYR A 132 -8.66 17.89 -7.16
N PRO A 133 -9.44 18.77 -7.84
CA PRO A 133 -9.02 19.42 -9.09
C PRO A 133 -7.83 20.39 -8.94
N ARG A 134 -7.44 20.68 -7.70
CA ARG A 134 -6.29 21.53 -7.35
C ARG A 134 -5.21 20.76 -6.60
N LEU A 135 -5.14 19.45 -6.77
CA LEU A 135 -4.06 18.65 -6.20
C LEU A 135 -2.72 19.14 -6.75
N LEU A 136 -1.79 19.47 -5.84
CA LEU A 136 -0.51 20.05 -6.23
C LEU A 136 0.31 19.03 -7.04
N TYR A 137 0.92 19.50 -8.14
CA TYR A 137 1.70 18.68 -9.08
C TYR A 137 0.93 17.58 -9.82
N PHE A 138 -0.41 17.65 -9.85
CA PHE A 138 -1.25 16.62 -10.50
C PHE A 138 -0.80 16.32 -11.94
N GLU A 139 -0.65 17.34 -12.78
CA GLU A 139 -0.29 17.18 -14.20
C GLU A 139 1.10 16.57 -14.41
N ASP A 140 2.06 16.93 -13.55
CA ASP A 140 3.43 16.41 -13.63
C ASP A 140 3.48 14.94 -13.20
N ASP A 141 2.78 14.60 -12.11
CA ASP A 141 2.66 13.23 -11.62
C ASP A 141 1.90 12.35 -12.62
N SER A 142 0.81 12.87 -13.21
CA SER A 142 0.00 12.17 -14.21
C SER A 142 0.84 11.77 -15.42
N LYS A 143 1.59 12.72 -15.99
CA LYS A 143 2.51 12.47 -17.11
C LYS A 143 3.62 11.48 -16.75
N ALA A 144 4.16 11.56 -15.53
CA ALA A 144 5.19 10.64 -15.07
C ALA A 144 4.65 9.21 -14.95
N ILE A 145 3.45 9.04 -14.40
CA ILE A 145 2.78 7.75 -14.26
C ILE A 145 2.40 7.17 -15.64
N ASP A 146 1.82 7.97 -16.54
CA ASP A 146 1.47 7.48 -17.89
C ASP A 146 2.72 7.07 -18.69
N LYS A 147 3.83 7.80 -18.54
CA LYS A 147 5.12 7.42 -19.14
C LYS A 147 5.65 6.11 -18.54
N LEU A 148 5.59 5.94 -17.22
CA LEU A 148 6.00 4.72 -16.53
C LEU A 148 5.21 3.52 -17.07
N LEU A 149 3.88 3.61 -17.08
CA LEU A 149 2.98 2.56 -17.56
C LEU A 149 3.19 2.26 -19.05
N SER A 150 3.43 3.28 -19.88
CA SER A 150 3.71 3.10 -21.31
C SER A 150 5.04 2.38 -21.59
N ASN A 151 5.98 2.39 -20.63
CA ASN A 151 7.23 1.62 -20.72
C ASN A 151 7.08 0.18 -20.23
N GLY A 152 5.89 -0.25 -19.81
CA GLY A 152 5.69 -1.56 -19.15
C GLY A 152 6.21 -1.60 -17.71
N GLU A 153 6.44 -0.43 -17.09
CA GLU A 153 6.81 -0.31 -15.69
C GLU A 153 5.60 0.12 -14.86
N TYR A 154 5.54 -0.27 -13.60
CA TYR A 154 4.38 0.02 -12.74
C TYR A 154 4.74 0.37 -11.30
N VAL A 155 6.00 0.17 -10.90
CA VAL A 155 6.46 0.37 -9.53
C VAL A 155 6.80 1.85 -9.32
N VAL A 156 6.20 2.46 -8.30
CA VAL A 156 6.60 3.80 -7.84
C VAL A 156 7.03 3.79 -6.38
N HIS A 157 7.85 4.77 -6.02
CA HIS A 157 8.15 5.11 -4.65
C HIS A 157 7.19 6.20 -4.14
N HIS A 158 7.10 6.33 -2.82
CA HIS A 158 6.40 7.48 -2.23
C HIS A 158 7.10 8.77 -2.64
N SER A 159 6.33 9.87 -2.73
CA SER A 159 6.93 11.17 -2.97
C SER A 159 7.88 11.54 -1.84
N GLU A 160 8.91 12.33 -2.14
CA GLU A 160 9.85 12.83 -1.11
C GLU A 160 9.10 13.59 -0.01
N THR A 161 8.07 14.35 -0.38
CA THR A 161 7.17 15.02 0.56
C THR A 161 6.52 14.00 1.48
N TYR A 162 5.90 12.95 0.96
CA TYR A 162 5.25 11.93 1.77
C TYR A 162 6.24 11.26 2.74
N ILE A 163 7.42 10.88 2.26
CA ILE A 163 8.48 10.27 3.07
C ILE A 163 8.90 11.22 4.20
N LYS A 164 9.15 12.49 3.88
CA LYS A 164 9.59 13.50 4.86
C LYS A 164 8.57 13.73 5.97
N TYR A 165 7.27 13.77 5.64
CA TYR A 165 6.22 14.09 6.60
C TYR A 165 5.70 12.88 7.37
N HIS A 166 5.74 11.69 6.78
CA HIS A 166 5.08 10.51 7.36
C HIS A 166 6.06 9.39 7.74
N ASN A 167 7.27 9.38 7.19
CA ASN A 167 8.32 8.39 7.46
C ASN A 167 7.77 6.95 7.56
N PRO A 168 7.15 6.43 6.48
CA PRO A 168 6.36 5.21 6.52
C PRO A 168 7.22 3.98 6.83
N HIS A 169 6.79 3.20 7.82
CA HIS A 169 7.38 1.93 8.23
C HIS A 169 6.27 0.87 8.29
N TYR A 170 5.95 0.31 7.13
CA TYR A 170 4.94 -0.74 7.00
C TYR A 170 5.41 -1.85 6.06
N ARG A 171 4.69 -2.97 6.07
CA ARG A 171 4.72 -3.98 5.01
C ARG A 171 3.32 -4.26 4.51
N LEU A 172 3.23 -4.66 3.25
CA LEU A 172 1.96 -5.13 2.70
C LEU A 172 1.73 -6.55 3.16
N ILE A 173 0.61 -6.78 3.82
CA ILE A 173 0.12 -8.11 4.19
C ILE A 173 -1.25 -8.26 3.55
N GLU A 174 -1.50 -9.41 2.92
CA GLU A 174 -2.82 -9.73 2.36
C GLU A 174 -3.86 -9.76 3.51
N ALA A 175 -5.06 -9.26 3.25
CA ALA A 175 -6.03 -8.99 4.30
C ALA A 175 -6.41 -10.25 5.10
N SER A 176 -6.62 -11.38 4.42
CA SER A 176 -6.98 -12.65 5.09
C SER A 176 -5.83 -13.20 5.93
N ILE A 177 -4.59 -13.12 5.45
CA ILE A 177 -3.39 -13.49 6.21
C ILE A 177 -3.24 -12.61 7.47
N PHE A 178 -3.52 -11.31 7.37
CA PHE A 178 -3.44 -10.43 8.54
C PHE A 178 -4.51 -10.76 9.59
N GLU A 179 -5.74 -11.08 9.16
CA GLU A 179 -6.81 -11.52 10.05
C GLU A 179 -6.44 -12.80 10.82
N GLU A 180 -5.82 -13.77 10.14
CA GLU A 180 -5.31 -15.00 10.76
C GLU A 180 -4.20 -14.70 11.77
N LEU A 181 -3.20 -13.90 11.36
CA LEU A 181 -2.09 -13.48 12.23
C LEU A 181 -2.59 -12.83 13.54
N MET A 182 -3.58 -11.95 13.46
CA MET A 182 -4.13 -11.27 14.63
C MET A 182 -4.99 -12.19 15.49
N ARG A 183 -5.71 -13.15 14.89
CA ARG A 183 -6.49 -14.15 15.63
C ARG A 183 -5.57 -15.02 16.48
N ASP A 184 -4.49 -15.52 15.91
CA ASP A 184 -3.54 -16.39 16.61
C ASP A 184 -2.81 -15.64 17.72
N ALA A 185 -2.45 -14.39 17.47
CA ALA A 185 -1.86 -13.52 18.48
C ALA A 185 -2.76 -13.31 19.71
N ILE A 186 -4.09 -13.28 19.53
CA ILE A 186 -5.04 -13.12 20.64
C ILE A 186 -5.22 -14.44 21.41
N ILE A 187 -5.22 -15.59 20.73
CA ILE A 187 -5.41 -16.92 21.36
C ILE A 187 -4.15 -17.39 22.09
N GLY A 188 -2.97 -16.90 21.70
CA GLY A 188 -1.68 -17.24 22.33
C GLY A 188 -1.40 -16.58 23.69
N TYR A 189 -2.33 -15.78 24.24
CA TYR A 189 -2.28 -15.20 25.58
C TYR A 189 -3.28 -15.88 26.52
#